data_AF-A0A972XHM9-F1
#
_entry.id   AF-A0A972XHM9-F1
#
_cell.length_a   1.000
_cell.length_b   1.000
_cell.length_c   1.000
_cell.angle_alpha   90.00
_cell.angle_beta   90.00
_cell.angle_gamma   90.00
#
_symmetry.space_group_name_H-M   'P 1'
#
loop_
_entity.id
_entity.type
_entity.pdbx_description
1 polymer ?
#
loop_
_entity_poly.entity_id
_entity_poly.type
_entity_poly.pdbx_seq_one_letter_code
_entity_poly.pdbx_strand_id
1 'polypeptide(L)' 'RVWGIDDGLETTVVETYISYLRKKLGPELSIRTVRGVGYQLTGSRGPA' A
#
# COMPACT_ATOMS: atom_id res chain seq x y z
N ARG A 1 -13.46 7.56 0.48
CA ARG A 1 -12.56 8.71 0.21
C ARG A 1 -11.80 8.99 1.50
N VAL A 2 -10.46 8.98 1.48
CA VAL A 2 -9.63 8.97 2.71
C VAL A 2 -9.19 10.39 3.10
N TRP A 3 -9.00 11.31 2.13
CA TRP A 3 -8.72 12.73 2.35
C TRP A 3 -9.32 13.55 1.20
N GLY A 4 -9.96 14.69 1.47
CA GLY A 4 -10.79 15.44 0.49
C GLY A 4 -10.01 16.31 -0.50
N ILE A 5 -9.10 15.74 -1.29
CA ILE A 5 -8.31 16.45 -2.32
C ILE A 5 -8.62 15.85 -3.72
N ASP A 6 -8.50 16.67 -4.77
CA ASP A 6 -8.77 16.29 -6.16
C ASP A 6 -8.01 15.02 -6.62
N ASP A 7 -8.73 14.16 -7.35
CA ASP A 7 -8.41 12.74 -7.57
C ASP A 7 -7.08 12.50 -8.33
N GLY A 8 -6.56 13.50 -9.04
CA GLY A 8 -5.29 13.42 -9.79
C GLY A 8 -4.03 13.57 -8.94
N LEU A 9 -4.10 14.31 -7.82
CA LEU A 9 -2.98 14.45 -6.88
C LEU A 9 -2.89 13.25 -5.93
N GLU A 10 -4.03 12.66 -5.59
CA GLU A 10 -4.15 11.48 -4.73
C GLU A 10 -3.30 10.30 -5.25
N THR A 11 -3.32 10.03 -6.56
CA THR A 11 -2.65 8.84 -7.11
C THR A 11 -1.13 8.90 -6.94
N THR A 12 -0.50 10.04 -7.23
CA THR A 12 0.96 10.22 -7.13
C THR A 12 1.44 10.23 -5.68
N VAL A 13 0.63 10.82 -4.78
CA VAL A 13 0.91 10.83 -3.34
C VAL A 13 0.78 9.41 -2.78
N VAL A 14 -0.29 8.69 -3.11
CA VAL A 14 -0.49 7.31 -2.67
C VAL A 14 0.66 6.41 -3.12
N GLU A 15 1.10 6.48 -4.38
CA GLU A 15 2.25 5.70 -4.87
C GLU A 15 3.55 6.00 -4.08
N THR A 16 3.77 7.27 -3.76
CA THR A 16 4.92 7.70 -2.95
C THR A 16 4.85 7.11 -1.54
N TYR A 17 3.69 7.20 -0.89
CA TYR A 17 3.48 6.64 0.45
C TYR A 17 3.58 5.11 0.46
N ILE A 18 3.05 4.43 -0.54
CA ILE A 18 3.18 2.97 -0.68
C ILE A 18 4.65 2.58 -0.84
N SER A 19 5.43 3.35 -1.60
CA SER A 19 6.87 3.13 -1.76
C SER A 19 7.62 3.28 -0.43
N TYR A 20 7.25 4.27 0.39
CA TYR A 20 7.82 4.43 1.73
C TYR A 20 7.37 3.34 2.70
N LEU A 21 6.10 2.96 2.67
CA LEU A 21 5.57 1.89 3.52
C LEU A 21 6.26 0.56 3.22
N ARG A 22 6.45 0.18 1.95
CA ARG A 22 7.19 -1.02 1.56
C ARG A 22 8.60 -1.10 2.16
N LYS A 23 9.29 0.05 2.28
CA LYS A 23 10.62 0.12 2.89
C LYS A 23 10.59 0.03 4.42
N LYS A 24 9.49 0.43 5.05
CA LYS A 24 9.30 0.40 6.50
C LYS A 24 8.76 -0.93 7.02
N LEU A 25 8.17 -1.75 6.15
CA LEU A 25 7.68 -3.07 6.54
C LEU A 25 8.84 -4.04 6.75
N GLY A 26 8.77 -4.81 7.84
CA GLY A 26 9.66 -5.93 8.09
C GLY A 26 9.34 -7.14 7.19
N PRO A 27 10.16 -8.20 7.22
CA PRO A 27 10.05 -9.35 6.32
C PRO A 27 8.71 -10.11 6.42
N GLU A 28 8.01 -9.99 7.55
CA GLU A 28 6.73 -10.65 7.82
C GLU A 28 5.54 -10.03 7.06
N LEU A 29 5.70 -8.81 6.51
CA LEU A 29 4.64 -8.05 5.88
C LEU A 29 5.09 -7.47 4.53
N SER A 30 4.23 -7.58 3.53
CA SER A 30 4.47 -7.09 2.18
C SER A 30 3.23 -6.42 1.61
N ILE A 31 3.42 -5.46 0.69
CA ILE A 31 2.33 -4.77 -0.01
C ILE A 31 2.35 -5.12 -1.49
N ARG A 32 1.33 -5.85 -1.94
CA ARG A 32 1.12 -6.25 -3.34
C ARG A 32 0.22 -5.26 -4.06
N THR A 33 0.54 -4.94 -5.32
CA THR A 33 -0.36 -4.19 -6.22
C THR A 33 -1.34 -5.14 -6.90
N VAL A 34 -2.63 -4.84 -6.82
CA VAL A 34 -3.73 -5.52 -7.52
C VAL A 34 -4.24 -4.56 -8.60
N ARG A 35 -3.93 -4.85 -9.87
CA ARG A 35 -4.25 -3.97 -10.99
C ARG A 35 -5.75 -3.73 -11.08
N GLY A 36 -6.14 -2.46 -11.27
CA GLY A 36 -7.54 -2.05 -11.34
C GLY A 36 -8.27 -2.04 -9.99
N VAL A 37 -7.59 -2.36 -8.88
CA VAL A 37 -8.19 -2.43 -7.54
C VAL A 37 -7.44 -1.57 -6.52
N GLY A 38 -6.11 -1.66 -6.45
CA GLY A 38 -5.30 -0.93 -5.48
C GLY A 38 -4.19 -1.78 -4.89
N TYR A 39 -4.00 -1.73 -3.57
CA TYR A 39 -2.95 -2.47 -2.87
C TYR A 39 -3.52 -3.40 -1.80
N GLN A 40 -2.83 -4.51 -1.58
CA GLN A 40 -3.17 -5.50 -0.57
C GLN A 40 -1.98 -5.72 0.35
N LEU A 41 -2.22 -5.73 1.67
CA LEU A 41 -1.25 -6.18 2.65
C LEU A 41 -1.28 -7.71 2.73
N THR A 42 -0.12 -8.33 2.58
CA THR A 42 0.08 -9.78 2.69
C THR A 42 1.13 -10.04 3.76
N GLY A 43 0.83 -10.92 4.71
CA GLY A 43 1.79 -11.33 5.73
C GLY A 43 1.94 -12.84 5.79
N SER A 44 3.11 -13.30 6.23
CA SER A 44 3.25 -14.65 6.76
C SER A 44 2.36 -14.71 8.00
N ARG A 45 1.20 -15.37 7.90
CA ARG A 45 0.49 -15.79 9.11
C ARG A 45 1.47 -16.71 9.83
N GLY A 46 1.99 -16.25 10.98
CA GLY A 46 2.82 -17.08 11.85
C GLY A 46 2.15 -18.43 12.09
N PRO A 47 2.91 -19.51 12.26
CA PRO A 47 2.37 -20.86 12.24
C PRO A 47 1.22 -21.00 13.25
N ALA A 48 0.12 -21.58 12.77
CA ALA A 48 -1.05 -21.95 13.56
C ALA A 48 -0.72 -23.04 14.58
#